data_AF-A0A1D1Y3V1-F1
#
_entry.id   AF-A0A1D1Y3V1-F1
#
_cell.length_a   1.000
_cell.length_b   1.000
_cell.length_c   1.000
_cell.angle_alpha   90.00
_cell.angle_beta   90.00
_cell.angle_gamma   90.00
#
_symmetry.space_group_name_H-M   'P 1'
#
loop_
_entity.id
_entity.type
_entity.pdbx_description
1 polymer ?
#
loop_
_entity_poly.entity_id
_entity_poly.type
_entity_poly.pdbx_seq_one_letter_code
_entity_poly.pdbx_strand_id
1 'polypeptide(L)'
;SWWRTTESYKGGATTISVGRQVLQDGYPRGKSLTASDLRALATPGRHRGSITVVLTAADVAVEGFCMSSCGSHESARLPWGKNRRARFAYVWVGDSASQCPGQCAWPFHRPVYGPQGPPLVAPNGDVGADGMVINLATLLAGTVTNPFDQGFFQGPKEAPLEAVSACTGMFGAGAYPGYPGKLLLDPVTGASYNAVGLYGRKYLLPAMWDPKTSQCATLV
;
A
#
# COMPACT_ATOMS: atom_id res chain seq x y z
N SER A 1 7.09 -12.91 10.51
CA SER A 1 6.80 -12.31 9.20
C SER A 1 6.43 -10.85 9.41
N TRP A 2 6.59 -10.02 8.38
CA TRP A 2 6.22 -8.59 8.42
C TRP A 2 4.75 -8.38 8.84
N TRP A 3 3.84 -9.17 8.26
CA TRP A 3 2.41 -9.07 8.52
C TRP A 3 2.02 -9.34 9.98
N ARG A 4 2.84 -10.10 10.73
CA ARG A 4 2.53 -10.48 12.12
C ARG A 4 2.43 -9.28 13.05
N THR A 5 3.06 -8.16 12.72
CA THR A 5 2.94 -6.91 13.48
C THR A 5 1.48 -6.45 13.59
N THR A 6 0.64 -6.73 12.58
CA THR A 6 -0.79 -6.43 12.63
C THR A 6 -1.52 -7.13 13.79
N GLU A 7 -1.05 -8.30 14.25
CA GLU A 7 -1.62 -9.03 15.39
C GLU A 7 -1.49 -8.26 16.72
N SER A 8 -0.55 -7.32 16.81
CA SER A 8 -0.41 -6.44 17.97
C SER A 8 -1.50 -5.35 18.04
N TYR A 9 -2.23 -5.12 16.95
CA TYR A 9 -3.34 -4.17 16.86
C TYR A 9 -4.67 -4.87 17.21
N LYS A 10 -5.16 -4.65 18.44
CA LYS A 10 -6.36 -5.33 18.97
C LYS A 10 -7.65 -4.80 18.32
N GLY A 11 -8.59 -5.67 17.96
CA GLY A 11 -9.97 -5.25 17.62
C GLY A 11 -10.56 -5.83 16.33
N GLY A 12 -9.79 -6.62 15.56
CA GLY A 12 -10.26 -7.23 14.32
C GLY A 12 -9.49 -8.49 13.94
N ALA A 13 -9.93 -9.15 12.87
CA ALA A 13 -9.19 -10.24 12.27
C ALA A 13 -8.02 -9.70 11.46
N THR A 14 -6.83 -10.26 11.67
CA THR A 14 -5.61 -9.89 10.95
C THR A 14 -5.21 -10.94 9.92
N THR A 15 -5.89 -12.09 9.89
CA THR A 15 -5.65 -13.12 8.87
C THR A 15 -6.32 -12.73 7.57
N ILE A 16 -5.53 -12.67 6.50
CA ILE A 16 -6.02 -12.39 5.15
C ILE A 16 -5.79 -13.61 4.25
N SER A 17 -6.70 -13.80 3.30
CA SER A 17 -6.55 -14.75 2.21
C SER A 17 -6.97 -14.07 0.91
N VAL A 18 -6.30 -14.44 -0.18
CA VAL A 18 -6.62 -13.88 -1.49
C VAL A 18 -7.95 -14.43 -1.96
N GLY A 19 -8.89 -13.54 -2.26
CA GLY A 19 -10.20 -13.89 -2.81
C GLY A 19 -10.21 -13.95 -4.34
N ARG A 20 -11.37 -13.65 -4.92
CA ARG A 20 -11.55 -13.57 -6.37
C ARG A 20 -10.66 -12.47 -6.97
N GLN A 21 -9.94 -12.81 -8.02
CA GLN A 21 -9.15 -11.89 -8.82
C GLN A 21 -9.82 -11.67 -10.18
N VAL A 22 -9.84 -10.43 -10.66
CA VAL A 22 -10.47 -10.06 -11.93
C VAL A 22 -9.55 -9.09 -12.65
N LEU A 23 -9.24 -9.38 -13.90
CA LEU A 23 -8.54 -8.49 -14.81
C LEU A 23 -9.57 -7.79 -15.71
N GLN A 24 -9.40 -6.49 -15.94
CA GLN A 24 -10.33 -5.67 -16.73
C GLN A 24 -9.58 -4.91 -17.83
N ASP A 25 -9.08 -5.63 -18.83
CA ASP A 25 -8.27 -5.07 -19.93
C ASP A 25 -9.02 -4.04 -20.78
N GLY A 26 -10.36 -4.11 -20.81
CA GLY A 26 -11.20 -3.20 -21.58
C GLY A 26 -11.42 -1.82 -20.97
N TYR A 27 -10.86 -1.54 -19.78
CA TYR A 27 -11.09 -0.29 -19.03
C TYR A 27 -12.58 0.12 -19.01
N PRO A 28 -13.48 -0.65 -18.36
CA PRO A 28 -14.94 -0.46 -18.47
C PRO A 28 -15.43 0.90 -17.95
N ARG A 29 -14.58 1.65 -17.23
CA ARG A 29 -14.82 3.00 -16.73
C ARG A 29 -13.94 4.07 -17.41
N GLY A 30 -13.24 3.70 -18.48
CA GLY A 30 -12.22 4.53 -19.12
C GLY A 30 -10.90 4.57 -18.35
N LYS A 31 -9.98 5.43 -18.81
CA LYS A 31 -8.64 5.63 -18.21
C LYS A 31 -8.55 6.87 -17.33
N SER A 32 -9.66 7.53 -17.05
CA SER A 32 -9.75 8.68 -16.15
C SER A 32 -10.81 8.39 -15.12
N LEU A 33 -10.39 8.08 -13.89
CA LEU A 33 -11.27 7.60 -12.83
C LEU A 33 -11.43 8.64 -11.73
N THR A 34 -12.67 8.77 -11.26
CA THR A 34 -13.00 9.53 -10.04
C THR A 34 -13.03 8.61 -8.81
N ALA A 35 -13.10 9.19 -7.61
CA ALA A 35 -13.37 8.42 -6.40
C ALA A 35 -14.67 7.58 -6.48
N SER A 36 -15.67 8.07 -7.23
CA SER A 36 -16.93 7.33 -7.44
C SER A 36 -16.74 6.11 -8.34
N ASP A 37 -15.84 6.17 -9.33
CA ASP A 37 -15.50 5.04 -10.19
C ASP A 37 -14.71 3.98 -9.43
N LEU A 38 -13.74 4.38 -8.59
CA LEU A 38 -13.01 3.44 -7.72
C LEU A 38 -13.97 2.65 -6.82
N ARG A 39 -14.93 3.35 -6.20
CA ARG A 39 -15.98 2.72 -5.38
C ARG A 39 -16.83 1.75 -6.20
N ALA A 40 -17.18 2.12 -7.43
CA ALA A 40 -17.94 1.25 -8.31
C ALA A 40 -17.14 0.01 -8.74
N LEU A 41 -15.84 0.14 -8.99
CA LEU A 41 -14.94 -0.96 -9.32
C LEU A 41 -14.68 -1.89 -8.13
N ALA A 42 -14.68 -1.36 -6.91
CA ALA A 42 -14.51 -2.14 -5.69
C ALA A 42 -15.77 -2.92 -5.26
N THR A 43 -16.94 -2.49 -5.74
CA THR A 43 -18.25 -3.01 -5.34
C THR A 43 -18.47 -4.49 -5.69
N PRO A 44 -18.11 -5.03 -6.88
CA PRO A 44 -18.36 -6.44 -7.23
C PRO A 44 -17.72 -7.48 -6.29
N GLY A 45 -16.61 -7.16 -5.62
CA GLY A 45 -15.90 -8.05 -4.68
C GLY A 45 -16.41 -8.00 -3.24
N ARG A 46 -17.40 -7.16 -2.93
CA ARG A 46 -17.81 -6.85 -1.56
C ARG A 46 -18.54 -8.00 -0.85
N HIS A 47 -18.09 -8.34 0.35
CA HIS A 47 -18.87 -9.06 1.35
C HIS A 47 -18.50 -8.58 2.76
N ARG A 48 -19.20 -9.08 3.78
CA ARG A 48 -18.84 -8.76 5.16
C ARG A 48 -17.44 -9.27 5.45
N GLY A 49 -16.55 -8.39 5.93
CA GLY A 49 -15.16 -8.73 6.24
C GLY A 49 -14.24 -8.86 5.03
N SER A 50 -14.66 -8.44 3.83
CA SER A 50 -13.77 -8.34 2.68
C SER A 50 -13.08 -6.98 2.60
N ILE A 51 -11.87 -6.99 2.03
CA ILE A 51 -11.21 -5.79 1.50
C ILE A 51 -11.12 -6.00 -0.02
N THR A 52 -11.73 -5.12 -0.81
CA THR A 52 -11.52 -5.15 -2.27
C THR A 52 -10.30 -4.31 -2.62
N VAL A 53 -9.35 -4.86 -3.36
CA VAL A 53 -8.18 -4.10 -3.84
C VAL A 53 -8.38 -3.79 -5.33
N VAL A 54 -8.29 -2.52 -5.70
CA VAL A 54 -8.32 -2.03 -7.08
C VAL A 54 -6.91 -1.58 -7.45
N LEU A 55 -6.32 -2.21 -8.45
CA LEU A 55 -5.00 -1.85 -8.98
C LEU A 55 -5.19 -1.25 -10.37
N THR A 56 -4.68 -0.04 -10.60
CA THR A 56 -4.81 0.63 -11.90
C THR A 56 -3.47 0.62 -12.64
N ALA A 57 -3.52 0.39 -13.96
CA ALA A 57 -2.37 0.39 -14.84
C ALA A 57 -1.71 1.78 -14.97
N ALA A 58 -0.47 1.83 -15.48
CA ALA A 58 0.35 3.04 -15.57
C ALA A 58 -0.29 4.17 -16.41
N ASP A 59 -1.16 3.80 -17.34
CA ASP A 59 -1.84 4.70 -18.26
C ASP A 59 -3.24 5.14 -17.79
N VAL A 60 -3.60 4.82 -16.54
CA VAL A 60 -4.85 5.25 -15.91
C VAL A 60 -4.60 6.44 -14.98
N ALA A 61 -5.24 7.56 -15.28
CA ALA A 61 -5.29 8.72 -14.41
C ALA A 61 -6.41 8.55 -13.38
N VAL A 62 -6.11 8.85 -12.11
CA VAL A 62 -7.09 8.86 -11.03
C VAL A 62 -7.02 10.20 -10.33
N GLU A 63 -8.17 10.74 -9.94
CA GLU A 63 -8.27 12.00 -9.21
C GLU A 63 -7.35 12.00 -7.96
N GLY A 64 -6.45 12.99 -7.88
CA GLY A 64 -5.50 13.12 -6.76
C GLY A 64 -4.27 12.20 -6.82
N PHE A 65 -4.21 11.26 -7.77
CA PHE A 65 -3.02 10.45 -8.01
C PHE A 65 -1.83 11.35 -8.36
N CYS A 66 -0.64 11.03 -7.84
CA CYS A 66 0.58 11.81 -8.11
C CYS A 66 0.58 13.26 -7.63
N MET A 67 -0.41 13.66 -6.84
CA MET A 67 -0.48 14.99 -6.25
C MET A 67 -0.54 14.88 -4.73
N SER A 68 -1.55 14.19 -4.23
CA SER A 68 -1.79 14.03 -2.79
C SER A 68 -1.52 12.63 -2.28
N SER A 69 -1.58 11.61 -3.14
CA SER A 69 -1.44 10.21 -2.73
C SER A 69 -0.98 9.30 -3.88
N CYS A 70 -0.51 8.11 -3.50
CA CYS A 70 -0.14 7.02 -4.41
C CYS A 70 -1.19 5.90 -4.43
N GLY A 71 -2.30 6.13 -3.74
CA GLY A 71 -3.35 5.18 -3.45
C GLY A 71 -4.15 5.64 -2.24
N SER A 72 -5.27 4.99 -1.99
CA SER A 72 -6.14 5.28 -0.85
C SER A 72 -6.75 4.00 -0.30
N HIS A 73 -7.23 4.06 0.94
CA HIS A 73 -8.19 3.10 1.44
C HIS A 73 -9.42 3.85 1.95
N GLU A 74 -10.59 3.30 1.65
CA GLU A 74 -11.87 3.91 1.96
C GLU A 74 -12.89 2.85 2.38
N SER A 75 -14.04 3.30 2.88
CA SER A 75 -15.17 2.42 3.15
C SER A 75 -16.45 2.84 2.47
N ALA A 76 -17.27 1.86 2.15
CA ALA A 76 -18.57 2.06 1.51
C ALA A 76 -19.64 1.19 2.18
N ARG A 77 -20.89 1.67 2.14
CA ARG A 77 -22.03 0.89 2.63
C ARG A 77 -22.32 -0.26 1.67
N LEU A 78 -22.69 -1.42 2.22
CA LEU A 78 -23.24 -2.49 1.44
C LEU A 78 -24.66 -2.09 0.99
N PRO A 79 -24.96 -2.09 -0.33
CA PRO A 79 -26.27 -1.67 -0.84
C PRO A 79 -27.39 -2.68 -0.53
N TRP A 80 -27.06 -3.90 -0.09
CA TRP A 80 -28.02 -4.97 0.20
C TRP A 80 -27.70 -5.63 1.55
N GLY A 81 -28.73 -5.82 2.38
CA GLY A 81 -28.65 -6.51 3.68
C GLY A 81 -29.64 -5.97 4.71
N LYS A 82 -30.13 -6.84 5.61
CA LYS A 82 -31.02 -6.43 6.73
C LYS A 82 -30.38 -5.38 7.65
N ASN A 83 -29.05 -5.32 7.68
CA ASN A 83 -28.30 -4.36 8.47
C ASN A 83 -27.80 -3.20 7.59
N ARG A 84 -28.55 -2.09 7.58
CA ARG A 84 -28.22 -0.85 6.85
C ARG A 84 -26.88 -0.20 7.27
N ARG A 85 -26.22 -0.70 8.32
CA ARG A 85 -24.91 -0.22 8.80
C ARG A 85 -23.74 -1.06 8.30
N ALA A 86 -23.98 -2.14 7.56
CA ALA A 86 -22.90 -2.99 7.09
C ALA A 86 -22.04 -2.25 6.05
N ARG A 87 -20.73 -2.22 6.27
CA ARG A 87 -19.73 -1.57 5.42
C ARG A 87 -18.73 -2.59 4.90
N PHE A 88 -18.12 -2.29 3.77
CA PHE A 88 -16.91 -2.95 3.29
C PHE A 88 -15.80 -1.91 3.12
N ALA A 89 -14.56 -2.35 3.25
CA ALA A 89 -13.40 -1.52 2.97
C ALA A 89 -12.87 -1.85 1.57
N TYR A 90 -12.25 -0.88 0.93
CA TYR A 90 -11.53 -1.08 -0.32
C TYR A 90 -10.26 -0.25 -0.36
N VAL A 91 -9.28 -0.75 -1.09
CA VAL A 91 -7.99 -0.11 -1.32
C VAL A 91 -7.85 0.15 -2.81
N TRP A 92 -7.32 1.31 -3.16
CA TRP A 92 -6.85 1.58 -4.51
C TRP A 92 -5.35 1.89 -4.48
N VAL A 93 -4.61 1.35 -5.45
CA VAL A 93 -3.20 1.67 -5.70
C VAL A 93 -3.01 1.91 -7.19
N GLY A 94 -2.35 3.02 -7.54
CA GLY A 94 -2.01 3.34 -8.92
C GLY A 94 -0.58 2.96 -9.27
N ASP A 95 -0.37 2.47 -10.49
CA ASP A 95 0.95 2.35 -11.09
C ASP A 95 1.46 3.74 -11.49
N SER A 96 2.60 4.14 -10.90
CA SER A 96 3.15 5.47 -11.07
C SER A 96 4.19 5.58 -12.17
N ALA A 97 4.57 4.48 -12.84
CA ALA A 97 5.69 4.42 -13.78
C ALA A 97 5.66 5.51 -14.85
N SER A 98 4.48 5.81 -15.40
CA SER A 98 4.32 6.78 -16.49
C SER A 98 3.91 8.19 -16.04
N GLN A 99 3.57 8.39 -14.76
CA GLN A 99 2.99 9.65 -14.28
C GLN A 99 3.87 10.35 -13.24
N CYS A 100 4.30 9.62 -12.20
CA CYS A 100 5.04 10.21 -11.08
C CYS A 100 5.93 9.20 -10.34
N PRO A 101 6.85 8.50 -11.02
CA PRO A 101 7.68 7.50 -10.35
C PRO A 101 8.51 8.11 -9.20
N GLY A 102 8.92 9.38 -9.33
CA GLY A 102 9.63 10.11 -8.27
C GLY A 102 8.79 10.48 -7.04
N GLN A 103 7.48 10.26 -7.04
CA GLN A 103 6.63 10.48 -5.87
C GLN A 103 6.19 9.15 -5.25
N CYS A 104 5.85 8.16 -6.08
CA CYS A 104 5.16 6.96 -5.64
C CYS A 104 5.97 5.66 -5.76
N ALA A 105 7.16 5.71 -6.34
CA ALA A 105 8.05 4.57 -6.48
C ALA A 105 9.40 4.76 -5.76
N TRP A 106 9.51 5.72 -4.84
CA TRP A 106 10.67 5.79 -3.95
C TRP A 106 10.74 4.50 -3.09
N PRO A 107 11.91 3.85 -2.95
CA PRO A 107 13.26 4.31 -3.28
C PRO A 107 13.80 3.83 -4.66
N PHE A 108 12.96 3.28 -5.53
CA PHE A 108 13.35 2.78 -6.87
C PHE A 108 13.40 3.86 -7.95
N HIS A 109 12.99 5.08 -7.62
CA HIS A 109 13.16 6.26 -8.45
C HIS A 109 13.64 7.44 -7.61
N ARG A 110 14.35 8.38 -8.24
CA ARG A 110 14.78 9.62 -7.58
C ARG A 110 13.56 10.42 -7.11
N PRO A 111 13.53 10.87 -5.85
CA PRO A 111 12.39 11.58 -5.31
C PRO A 111 12.31 13.00 -5.89
N VAL A 112 11.10 13.56 -6.02
CA VAL A 112 10.90 14.93 -6.53
C VAL A 112 11.55 15.99 -5.62
N TYR A 113 11.60 15.72 -4.31
CA TYR A 113 12.19 16.60 -3.29
C TYR A 113 12.98 15.77 -2.26
N GLY A 114 13.82 16.44 -1.46
CA GLY A 114 14.66 15.80 -0.46
C GLY A 114 15.97 15.23 -1.05
N PRO A 115 16.67 14.35 -0.30
CA PRO A 115 17.98 13.84 -0.70
C PRO A 115 17.95 13.11 -2.06
N GLN A 116 18.85 13.51 -2.97
CA GLN A 116 18.90 13.07 -4.36
C GLN A 116 19.89 11.92 -4.59
N GLY A 117 19.93 10.95 -3.67
CA GLY A 117 20.76 9.76 -3.81
C GLY A 117 20.40 8.91 -5.04
N PRO A 118 21.31 8.03 -5.51
CA PRO A 118 20.97 7.10 -6.57
C PRO A 118 19.80 6.19 -6.14
N PRO A 119 18.81 5.95 -7.01
CA PRO A 119 17.71 5.06 -6.69
C PRO A 119 18.20 3.62 -6.50
N LEU A 120 17.48 2.85 -5.69
CA LEU A 120 17.72 1.42 -5.57
C LEU A 120 17.27 0.69 -6.83
N VAL A 121 17.93 -0.43 -7.12
CA VAL A 121 17.47 -1.33 -8.17
C VAL A 121 16.24 -2.10 -7.69
N ALA A 122 15.17 -2.03 -8.47
CA ALA A 122 13.87 -2.63 -8.17
C ALA A 122 13.95 -4.18 -8.20
N PRO A 123 13.46 -4.90 -7.17
CA PRO A 123 13.64 -6.36 -7.06
C PRO A 123 12.89 -7.19 -8.08
N ASN A 124 11.88 -6.65 -8.76
CA ASN A 124 11.17 -7.33 -9.83
C ASN A 124 11.47 -6.71 -11.21
N GLY A 125 12.42 -5.77 -11.29
CA GLY A 125 12.82 -5.12 -12.54
C GLY A 125 11.82 -4.10 -13.10
N ASP A 126 10.75 -3.80 -12.34
CA ASP A 126 9.71 -2.86 -12.73
C ASP A 126 9.48 -1.86 -11.59
N VAL A 127 9.91 -0.61 -11.82
CA VAL A 127 9.82 0.48 -10.84
C VAL A 127 8.37 0.79 -10.44
N GLY A 128 7.43 0.72 -11.40
CA GLY A 128 6.02 0.99 -11.16
C GLY A 128 5.41 -0.09 -10.28
N ALA A 129 5.55 -1.35 -10.69
CA ALA A 129 5.03 -2.49 -9.95
C ALA A 129 5.66 -2.63 -8.55
N ASP A 130 6.98 -2.46 -8.43
CA ASP A 130 7.65 -2.51 -7.12
C ASP A 130 7.24 -1.34 -6.22
N GLY A 131 6.98 -0.15 -6.78
CA GLY A 131 6.35 0.96 -6.07
C GLY A 131 4.93 0.63 -5.61
N MET A 132 4.11 0.00 -6.47
CA MET A 132 2.77 -0.46 -6.09
C MET A 132 2.79 -1.44 -4.93
N VAL A 133 3.78 -2.34 -4.84
CA VAL A 133 3.91 -3.26 -3.71
C VAL A 133 4.09 -2.51 -2.39
N ILE A 134 4.91 -1.46 -2.34
CA ILE A 134 5.12 -0.62 -1.15
C ILE A 134 3.80 0.07 -0.75
N ASN A 135 3.13 0.68 -1.72
CA ASN A 135 1.87 1.40 -1.49
C ASN A 135 0.75 0.45 -1.06
N LEU A 136 0.65 -0.72 -1.68
CA LEU A 136 -0.32 -1.76 -1.31
C LEU A 136 -0.05 -2.28 0.10
N ALA A 137 1.21 -2.58 0.46
CA ALA A 137 1.57 -2.99 1.81
C ALA A 137 1.14 -1.94 2.84
N THR A 138 1.42 -0.67 2.55
CA THR A 138 1.07 0.47 3.40
C THR A 138 -0.43 0.56 3.64
N LEU A 139 -1.21 0.63 2.56
CA LEU A 139 -2.66 0.84 2.61
C LEU A 139 -3.41 -0.39 3.11
N LEU A 140 -2.94 -1.60 2.79
CA LEU A 140 -3.58 -2.83 3.25
C LEU A 140 -3.40 -3.02 4.76
N ALA A 141 -2.21 -2.74 5.29
CA ALA A 141 -1.99 -2.75 6.74
C ALA A 141 -2.84 -1.67 7.43
N GLY A 142 -2.86 -0.44 6.91
CA GLY A 142 -3.72 0.64 7.36
C GLY A 142 -5.18 0.21 7.41
N THR A 143 -5.69 -0.36 6.31
CA THR A 143 -7.07 -0.88 6.22
C THR A 143 -7.37 -1.97 7.24
N VAL A 144 -6.46 -2.89 7.52
CA VAL A 144 -6.71 -3.96 8.50
C VAL A 144 -6.72 -3.42 9.93
N THR A 145 -5.88 -2.42 10.23
CA THR A 145 -5.82 -1.79 11.57
C THR A 145 -6.82 -0.66 11.79
N ASN A 146 -7.30 -0.04 10.71
CA ASN A 146 -8.22 1.10 10.71
C ASN A 146 -9.15 1.08 9.48
N PRO A 147 -10.04 0.08 9.33
CA PRO A 147 -10.85 -0.08 8.11
C PRO A 147 -11.91 1.00 7.90
N PHE A 148 -12.24 1.77 8.95
CA PHE A 148 -13.44 2.62 9.02
C PHE A 148 -13.21 3.95 9.75
N ASP A 149 -11.96 4.42 9.81
CA ASP A 149 -11.55 5.68 10.45
C ASP A 149 -11.88 5.79 11.95
N GLN A 150 -11.87 4.63 12.62
CA GLN A 150 -12.22 4.43 14.03
C GLN A 150 -11.32 3.37 14.72
N GLY A 151 -10.28 2.90 14.03
CA GLY A 151 -9.28 1.97 14.53
C GLY A 151 -8.03 2.69 15.01
N PHE A 152 -6.86 2.17 14.64
CA PHE A 152 -5.57 2.70 15.09
C PHE A 152 -5.01 3.76 14.15
N PHE A 153 -4.92 4.99 14.66
CA PHE A 153 -4.25 6.11 13.99
C PHE A 153 -3.82 7.18 15.01
N GLN A 154 -2.95 8.09 14.59
CA GLN A 154 -2.55 9.28 15.35
C GLN A 154 -2.72 10.53 14.49
N GLY A 155 -3.15 11.64 15.11
CA GLY A 155 -3.35 12.92 14.44
C GLY A 155 -4.79 13.16 13.98
N PRO A 156 -5.02 14.21 13.17
CA PRO A 156 -6.34 14.54 12.63
C PRO A 156 -6.82 13.45 11.65
N LYS A 157 -8.14 13.29 11.52
CA LYS A 157 -8.74 12.26 10.65
C LYS A 157 -8.50 12.52 9.17
N GLU A 158 -8.21 13.76 8.81
CA GLU A 158 -7.94 14.21 7.45
C GLU A 158 -6.51 13.87 7.00
N ALA A 159 -5.60 13.60 7.95
CA ALA A 159 -4.21 13.19 7.68
C ALA A 159 -3.68 12.26 8.79
N PRO A 160 -4.26 11.05 8.94
CA PRO A 160 -3.90 10.14 10.02
C PRO A 160 -2.55 9.46 9.76
N LEU A 161 -1.73 9.37 10.80
CA LEU A 161 -0.59 8.45 10.85
C LEU A 161 -1.10 7.09 11.32
N GLU A 162 -1.05 6.10 10.44
CA GLU A 162 -1.52 4.74 10.66
C GLU A 162 -0.35 3.77 10.80
N ALA A 163 -0.64 2.46 10.86
CA ALA A 163 0.33 1.41 11.14
C ALA A 163 1.62 1.51 10.32
N VAL A 164 1.54 1.84 9.03
CA VAL A 164 2.71 1.95 8.15
C VAL A 164 3.05 3.40 7.79
N SER A 165 2.06 4.29 7.64
CA SER A 165 2.35 5.70 7.32
C SER A 165 3.07 6.44 8.46
N ALA A 166 2.93 5.98 9.72
CA ALA A 166 3.76 6.44 10.83
C ALA A 166 5.26 6.13 10.65
N CYS A 167 5.59 5.16 9.79
CA CYS A 167 6.94 4.68 9.54
C CYS A 167 7.45 5.00 8.12
N THR A 168 6.90 6.07 7.52
CA THR A 168 7.17 6.44 6.13
C THR A 168 8.66 6.47 5.81
N GLY A 169 9.02 5.77 4.74
CA GLY A 169 10.38 5.76 4.18
C GLY A 169 11.39 4.85 4.89
N MET A 170 10.97 4.13 5.93
CA MET A 170 11.83 3.16 6.61
C MET A 170 11.62 1.76 6.04
N PHE A 171 12.68 1.10 5.59
CA PHE A 171 12.63 -0.27 5.04
C PHE A 171 13.63 -1.22 5.71
N GLY A 172 14.71 -0.71 6.29
CA GLY A 172 15.70 -1.48 7.04
C GLY A 172 16.25 -0.72 8.25
N ALA A 173 17.01 -1.40 9.09
CA ALA A 173 17.61 -0.81 10.28
C ALA A 173 18.46 0.44 9.96
N GLY A 174 18.36 1.46 10.83
CA GLY A 174 19.10 2.71 10.68
C GLY A 174 18.61 3.64 9.57
N ALA A 175 17.37 3.45 9.08
CA ALA A 175 16.76 4.35 8.12
C ALA A 175 16.63 5.79 8.66
N TYR A 176 16.77 6.77 7.76
CA TYR A 176 16.61 8.20 8.03
C TYR A 176 16.18 8.90 6.74
N PRO A 177 15.74 10.18 6.76
CA PRO A 177 15.29 10.86 5.55
C PRO A 177 16.30 10.78 4.39
N GLY A 178 15.91 10.15 3.28
CA GLY A 178 16.75 9.92 2.11
C GLY A 178 17.55 8.62 2.10
N TYR A 179 17.62 7.89 3.21
CA TYR A 179 18.24 6.58 3.31
C TYR A 179 17.23 5.53 3.79
N PRO A 180 16.87 4.54 2.95
CA PRO A 180 15.82 3.57 3.25
C PRO A 180 16.19 2.58 4.36
N GLY A 181 17.43 2.63 4.87
CA GLY A 181 17.95 1.70 5.86
C GLY A 181 18.87 0.65 5.25
N LYS A 182 19.45 -0.20 6.11
CA LYS A 182 20.28 -1.32 5.67
C LYS A 182 19.40 -2.39 5.04
N LEU A 183 19.59 -2.65 3.75
CA LEU A 183 18.82 -3.64 2.97
C LEU A 183 19.70 -4.81 2.53
N LEU A 184 19.05 -5.90 2.11
CA LEU A 184 19.71 -7.02 1.44
C LEU A 184 19.92 -6.67 -0.03
N LEU A 185 21.00 -7.20 -0.61
CA LEU A 185 21.36 -7.00 -2.01
C LEU A 185 21.35 -8.34 -2.74
N ASP A 186 20.71 -8.38 -3.91
CA ASP A 186 20.83 -9.48 -4.84
C ASP A 186 22.18 -9.39 -5.57
N PRO A 187 23.09 -10.38 -5.43
CA PRO A 187 24.41 -10.31 -6.04
C PRO A 187 24.40 -10.43 -7.57
N VAL A 188 23.31 -10.93 -8.16
CA VAL A 188 23.17 -11.10 -9.62
C VAL A 188 22.55 -9.86 -10.25
N THR A 189 21.46 -9.35 -9.68
CA THR A 189 20.70 -8.24 -10.27
C THR A 189 21.08 -6.88 -9.69
N GLY A 190 21.74 -6.85 -8.54
CA GLY A 190 21.97 -5.62 -7.76
C GLY A 190 20.71 -5.09 -7.07
N ALA A 191 19.60 -5.83 -7.11
CA ALA A 191 18.34 -5.41 -6.51
C ALA A 191 18.41 -5.31 -4.98
N SER A 192 17.77 -4.29 -4.43
CA SER A 192 17.63 -4.13 -2.98
C SER A 192 16.28 -4.65 -2.49
N TYR A 193 16.28 -5.44 -1.41
CA TYR A 193 15.08 -6.06 -0.87
C TYR A 193 15.19 -6.28 0.65
N ASN A 194 14.06 -6.56 1.30
CA ASN A 194 14.02 -7.00 2.70
C ASN A 194 13.08 -8.18 2.96
N ALA A 195 12.31 -8.59 1.95
CA ALA A 195 11.36 -9.68 2.04
C ALA A 195 11.56 -10.68 0.89
N VAL A 196 11.41 -11.97 1.20
CA VAL A 196 11.33 -13.05 0.22
C VAL A 196 9.96 -13.70 0.35
N GLY A 197 9.18 -13.64 -0.73
CA GLY A 197 7.84 -14.22 -0.81
C GLY A 197 7.82 -15.57 -1.52
N LEU A 198 6.64 -15.93 -2.02
CA LEU A 198 6.42 -17.19 -2.72
C LEU A 198 7.33 -17.33 -3.95
N TYR A 199 7.79 -18.56 -4.19
CA TYR A 199 8.69 -18.90 -5.30
C TYR A 199 10.00 -18.10 -5.33
N GLY A 200 10.45 -17.58 -4.18
CA GLY A 200 11.70 -16.83 -4.08
C GLY A 200 11.64 -15.40 -4.61
N ARG A 201 10.45 -14.89 -4.96
CA ARG A 201 10.28 -13.49 -5.38
C ARG A 201 10.68 -12.54 -4.26
N LYS A 202 11.41 -11.49 -4.62
CA LYS A 202 11.94 -10.51 -3.68
C LYS A 202 11.07 -9.26 -3.69
N TYR A 203 10.89 -8.66 -2.52
CA TYR A 203 10.09 -7.47 -2.34
C TYR A 203 10.74 -6.52 -1.35
N LEU A 204 10.35 -5.26 -1.43
CA LEU A 204 10.64 -4.26 -0.41
C LEU A 204 9.35 -3.90 0.31
N LEU A 205 9.29 -4.18 1.62
CA LEU A 205 8.14 -3.89 2.47
C LEU A 205 8.48 -2.79 3.47
N PRO A 206 7.63 -1.78 3.65
CA PRO A 206 7.88 -0.67 4.57
C PRO A 206 7.89 -1.16 6.02
N ALA A 207 8.55 -0.44 6.92
CA ALA A 207 8.45 -0.70 8.34
C ALA A 207 7.00 -0.50 8.83
N MET A 208 6.63 -1.23 9.88
CA MET A 208 5.32 -1.08 10.51
C MET A 208 5.53 -0.68 11.96
N TRP A 209 4.74 0.26 12.46
CA TRP A 209 4.74 0.63 13.86
C TRP A 209 4.36 -0.60 14.69
N ASP A 210 5.14 -0.92 15.72
CA ASP A 210 4.81 -1.98 16.65
C ASP A 210 4.28 -1.37 17.94
N PRO A 211 2.96 -1.49 18.22
CA PRO A 211 2.37 -0.97 19.45
C PRO A 211 2.97 -1.54 20.75
N LYS A 212 3.70 -2.67 20.68
CA LYS A 212 4.32 -3.28 21.87
C LYS A 212 5.64 -2.62 22.24
N THR A 213 6.42 -2.22 21.25
CA THR A 213 7.76 -1.62 21.46
C THR A 213 7.73 -0.10 21.30
N SER A 214 6.64 0.45 20.75
CA SER A 214 6.52 1.87 20.39
C SER A 214 7.63 2.32 19.44
N GLN A 215 7.96 1.47 18.47
CA GLN A 215 8.97 1.72 17.45
C GLN A 215 8.51 1.18 16.09
N CYS A 216 9.08 1.72 15.01
CA CYS A 216 8.91 1.18 13.68
C CYS A 216 9.78 -0.07 13.49
N ALA A 217 9.13 -1.22 13.30
CA ALA A 217 9.78 -2.51 13.09
C ALA A 217 10.04 -2.76 11.60
N THR A 218 11.30 -3.02 11.26
CA THR A 218 11.74 -3.45 9.93
C THR A 218 11.87 -4.98 9.88
N LEU A 219 11.91 -5.55 8.68
CA LEU A 219 12.21 -6.98 8.51
C LEU A 219 13.70 -7.32 8.69
N VAL A 220 14.57 -6.35 8.40
CA VAL A 220 16.04 -6.47 8.37
C VAL A 220 16.71 -5.25 9.00
#